data_AF-A0A821DJI1-F1
#
_entry.id   AF-A0A821DJI1-F1
#
_cell.length_a   1.000
_cell.length_b   1.000
_cell.length_c   1.000
_cell.angle_alpha   90.00
_cell.angle_beta   90.00
_cell.angle_gamma   90.00
#
_symmetry.space_group_name_H-M   'P 1'
#
loop_
_entity.id
_entity.type
_entity.pdbx_description
1 polymer ?
#
loop_
_entity_poly.entity_id
_entity_poly.type
_entity_poly.pdbx_seq_one_letter_code
_entity_poly.pdbx_strand_id
1 'polypeptide(L)'
;MLKPNMERQKKIQQQIIANFHQSHFPKLTFAFDSAIGSNSSALHVDRSLLSRNLYSSNKHIGQSFSPVDNTPITHGKFSDPQFLPIAGSIKQGNEETSFDDFEYRANVAPWLRPEHIRWSNDAEQYQLTVFNQPHSKDIIQGRLGDCWFISALALIVEIPQILYKVMITKQYNPAGLYKIRLCNRGIWQVVTIDDMLPVTESNSLIFARSHKKQLFVSLIEKALAKMHGSYKALGFGRCVEGLQTLTGEPCEASEIENANLLKYYKFNFLY
;
A
#
# COMPACT_ATOMS: atom_id res chain seq x y z
N MET A 1 18.19 -25.03 -0.63
CA MET A 1 17.08 -25.35 -1.55
C MET A 1 15.79 -24.72 -1.00
N LEU A 2 15.30 -23.61 -1.58
CA LEU A 2 14.14 -22.83 -1.07
C LEU A 2 13.10 -22.51 -2.18
N LYS A 3 13.07 -23.31 -3.25
CA LYS A 3 12.24 -23.07 -4.45
C LYS A 3 10.77 -23.58 -4.45
N PRO A 4 10.29 -24.53 -3.60
CA PRO A 4 8.94 -25.10 -3.78
C PRO A 4 7.77 -24.19 -3.39
N ASN A 5 7.98 -23.21 -2.51
CA ASN A 5 6.89 -22.42 -1.94
C ASN A 5 6.40 -21.31 -2.89
N MET A 6 7.33 -20.71 -3.64
CA MET A 6 7.05 -19.58 -4.54
C MET A 6 6.31 -20.01 -5.83
N GLU A 7 6.60 -21.19 -6.37
CA GLU A 7 5.86 -21.76 -7.50
C GLU A 7 4.45 -22.20 -7.13
N ARG A 8 4.27 -22.67 -5.89
CA ARG A 8 2.96 -23.04 -5.34
C ARG A 8 2.09 -21.80 -5.13
N GLN A 9 2.65 -20.73 -4.58
CA GLN A 9 1.99 -19.42 -4.46
C GLN A 9 1.56 -18.89 -5.84
N LYS A 10 2.44 -18.91 -6.84
CA LYS A 10 2.10 -18.52 -8.22
C LYS A 10 0.98 -19.36 -8.84
N LYS A 11 0.98 -20.68 -8.65
CA LYS A 11 -0.08 -21.58 -9.18
C LYS A 11 -1.44 -21.34 -8.53
N ILE A 12 -1.47 -21.15 -7.20
CA ILE A 12 -2.72 -20.88 -6.46
C ILE A 12 -3.28 -19.52 -6.87
N GLN A 13 -2.41 -18.52 -7.00
CA GLN A 13 -2.76 -17.21 -7.48
C GLN A 13 -3.33 -17.26 -8.92
N GLN A 14 -2.75 -18.06 -9.82
CA GLN A 14 -3.27 -18.29 -11.17
C GLN A 14 -4.64 -18.99 -11.19
N GLN A 15 -4.88 -19.93 -10.26
CA GLN A 15 -6.16 -20.64 -10.14
C GLN A 15 -7.29 -19.73 -9.65
N ILE A 16 -7.00 -18.81 -8.73
CA ILE A 16 -7.95 -17.81 -8.23
C ILE A 16 -8.38 -16.85 -9.36
N ILE A 17 -7.44 -16.51 -10.24
CA ILE A 17 -7.70 -15.69 -11.44
C ILE A 17 -8.57 -16.46 -12.42
N ALA A 18 -8.26 -17.73 -12.69
CA ALA A 18 -9.05 -18.61 -13.56
C ALA A 18 -10.53 -18.70 -13.12
N ASN A 19 -10.78 -18.78 -11.82
CA ASN A 19 -12.13 -18.86 -11.26
C ASN A 19 -12.91 -17.54 -11.35
N PHE A 20 -12.23 -16.38 -11.35
CA PHE A 20 -12.85 -15.07 -11.60
C PHE A 20 -13.42 -14.96 -13.02
N HIS A 21 -12.78 -15.59 -14.02
CA HIS A 21 -13.26 -15.57 -15.41
C HIS A 21 -14.56 -16.36 -15.65
N GLN A 22 -14.93 -17.28 -14.76
CA GLN A 22 -16.07 -18.21 -14.96
C GLN A 22 -17.39 -17.74 -14.35
N SER A 23 -17.40 -16.73 -13.47
CA SER A 23 -18.64 -16.25 -12.82
C SER A 23 -19.24 -15.02 -13.51
N HIS A 24 -20.39 -15.19 -14.18
CA HIS A 24 -21.26 -14.08 -14.60
C HIS A 24 -21.90 -13.44 -13.35
N PHE A 25 -21.49 -12.23 -12.91
CA PHE A 25 -22.22 -11.17 -12.16
C PHE A 25 -21.24 -10.23 -11.40
N PRO A 26 -21.58 -8.93 -11.16
CA PRO A 26 -20.66 -7.94 -10.58
C PRO A 26 -20.55 -8.10 -9.06
N LYS A 27 -19.85 -9.14 -8.59
CA LYS A 27 -19.46 -9.33 -7.20
C LYS A 27 -17.94 -9.46 -7.15
N LEU A 28 -17.25 -8.48 -6.56
CA LEU A 28 -15.79 -8.49 -6.41
C LEU A 28 -15.38 -9.55 -5.39
N THR A 29 -15.25 -10.80 -5.84
CA THR A 29 -14.83 -11.92 -5.00
C THR A 29 -13.32 -12.01 -5.02
N PHE A 30 -12.65 -11.82 -3.88
CA PHE A 30 -11.20 -12.00 -3.75
C PHE A 30 -10.87 -13.05 -2.70
N ALA A 31 -10.10 -14.06 -3.10
CA ALA A 31 -9.67 -15.17 -2.27
C ALA A 31 -8.27 -14.91 -1.70
N PHE A 32 -8.10 -15.06 -0.37
CA PHE A 32 -6.83 -14.88 0.33
C PHE A 32 -6.57 -16.05 1.28
N ASP A 33 -5.32 -16.49 1.39
CA ASP A 33 -4.89 -17.57 2.29
C ASP A 33 -4.52 -17.00 3.67
N SER A 34 -5.18 -17.47 4.73
CA SER A 34 -4.86 -17.05 6.11
C SER A 34 -3.67 -17.77 6.75
N ALA A 35 -3.02 -18.73 6.07
CA ALA A 35 -2.06 -19.64 6.70
C ALA A 35 -0.59 -19.19 6.68
N ILE A 36 -0.19 -18.08 6.04
CA ILE A 36 1.25 -17.77 5.88
C ILE A 36 1.57 -16.31 6.15
N GLY A 37 2.12 -16.06 7.33
CA GLY A 37 3.00 -14.91 7.56
C GLY A 37 4.25 -15.03 6.68
N SER A 38 4.66 -13.91 6.09
CA SER A 38 5.88 -13.72 5.29
C SER A 38 5.97 -14.45 3.93
N ASN A 39 6.03 -13.62 2.87
CA ASN A 39 6.63 -13.79 1.54
C ASN A 39 5.68 -13.74 0.33
N SER A 40 5.55 -12.51 -0.21
CA SER A 40 5.37 -12.07 -1.60
C SER A 40 4.88 -13.09 -2.66
N SER A 41 3.72 -12.81 -3.28
CA SER A 41 3.62 -12.73 -4.74
C SER A 41 2.38 -11.94 -5.20
N ALA A 42 2.63 -10.72 -5.68
CA ALA A 42 2.02 -10.05 -6.82
C ALA A 42 0.78 -10.69 -7.50
N LEU A 43 -0.44 -10.33 -7.07
CA LEU A 43 -1.75 -10.65 -7.69
C LEU A 43 -1.80 -10.23 -9.19
N HIS A 44 -2.71 -10.81 -9.99
CA HIS A 44 -2.98 -10.35 -11.37
C HIS A 44 -4.49 -10.40 -11.58
N VAL A 45 -5.13 -9.31 -12.00
CA VAL A 45 -6.59 -9.26 -12.18
C VAL A 45 -6.88 -9.02 -13.66
N ASP A 46 -7.78 -9.82 -14.25
CA ASP A 46 -8.19 -9.65 -15.64
C ASP A 46 -9.13 -8.45 -15.79
N ARG A 47 -8.74 -7.51 -16.66
CA ARG A 47 -9.43 -6.22 -16.90
C ARG A 47 -10.60 -6.33 -17.87
N SER A 48 -10.85 -7.49 -18.47
CA SER A 48 -11.92 -7.69 -19.45
C SER A 48 -13.35 -7.49 -18.89
N LEU A 49 -13.51 -7.58 -17.56
CA LEU A 49 -14.79 -7.43 -16.84
C LEU A 49 -15.01 -6.05 -16.21
N LEU A 50 -14.01 -5.16 -16.22
CA LEU A 50 -14.21 -3.75 -15.89
C LEU A 50 -14.83 -3.08 -17.12
N SER A 51 -16.14 -2.82 -17.07
CA SER A 51 -16.93 -2.22 -18.15
C SER A 51 -16.14 -1.19 -18.96
N ARG A 52 -16.02 -1.43 -20.27
CA ARG A 52 -15.17 -0.77 -21.28
C ARG A 52 -15.31 0.75 -21.46
N ASN A 53 -16.04 1.48 -20.60
CA ASN A 53 -16.41 2.88 -20.85
C ASN A 53 -15.94 3.90 -19.79
N LEU A 54 -14.74 3.78 -19.22
CA LEU A 54 -14.26 4.77 -18.22
C LEU A 54 -12.82 5.30 -18.39
N TYR A 55 -12.12 4.92 -19.47
CA TYR A 55 -10.84 5.55 -19.83
C TYR A 55 -11.00 6.78 -20.75
N SER A 56 -12.24 7.17 -21.06
CA SER A 56 -12.51 8.34 -21.89
C SER A 56 -12.63 9.59 -21.02
N SER A 57 -11.75 10.56 -21.29
CA SER A 57 -11.88 11.98 -20.96
C SER A 57 -12.02 12.35 -19.47
N ASN A 58 -10.92 12.30 -18.73
CA ASN A 58 -10.68 13.31 -17.70
C ASN A 58 -9.38 14.03 -18.03
N LYS A 59 -9.50 15.26 -18.58
CA LYS A 59 -8.37 16.18 -18.67
C LYS A 59 -7.79 16.34 -17.27
N HIS A 60 -6.59 15.81 -17.06
CA HIS A 60 -5.88 15.85 -15.78
C HIS A 60 -5.52 17.29 -15.43
N ILE A 61 -6.40 17.98 -14.72
CA ILE A 61 -6.01 19.20 -14.00
C ILE A 61 -5.07 18.72 -12.89
N GLY A 62 -3.77 18.96 -13.08
CA GLY A 62 -2.77 18.69 -12.06
C GLY A 62 -3.08 19.50 -10.82
N GLN A 63 -3.51 18.84 -9.74
CA GLN A 63 -3.59 19.47 -8.43
C GLN A 63 -2.19 19.43 -7.83
N SER A 64 -1.41 20.48 -8.07
CA SER A 64 -0.24 20.79 -7.27
C SER A 64 -0.71 21.35 -5.93
N PHE A 65 -0.16 20.84 -4.83
CA PHE A 65 -0.43 21.37 -3.50
C PHE A 65 0.81 22.12 -3.03
N SER A 66 0.70 23.42 -2.83
CA SER A 66 1.73 24.17 -2.12
C SER A 66 1.49 24.09 -0.61
N PRO A 67 2.56 24.10 0.20
CA PRO A 67 2.45 24.46 1.61
C PRO A 67 1.76 25.83 1.71
N VAL A 68 0.84 25.98 2.66
CA VAL A 68 0.23 27.28 2.98
C VAL A 68 1.14 28.07 3.93
N ASP A 69 0.88 29.37 4.10
CA ASP A 69 1.67 30.21 5.00
C ASP A 69 1.78 29.59 6.41
N ASN A 70 3.00 29.59 6.98
CA ASN A 70 3.38 28.95 8.24
C ASN A 70 3.45 27.40 8.25
N THR A 71 3.34 26.74 7.09
CA THR A 71 3.59 25.30 7.03
C THR A 71 5.08 24.99 7.27
N PRO A 72 5.45 24.00 8.11
CA PRO A 72 6.86 23.69 8.34
C PRO A 72 7.57 23.24 7.06
N ILE A 73 8.71 23.88 6.78
CA ILE A 73 9.56 23.60 5.62
C ILE A 73 10.96 23.28 6.12
N THR A 74 11.53 22.18 5.63
CA THR A 74 12.93 21.80 5.87
C THR A 74 13.59 21.58 4.51
N HIS A 75 14.73 22.23 4.27
CA HIS A 75 15.44 22.20 2.99
C HIS A 75 14.55 22.52 1.77
N GLY A 76 13.63 23.47 1.91
CA GLY A 76 12.75 23.92 0.82
C GLY A 76 11.56 22.99 0.51
N LYS A 77 11.36 21.91 1.27
CA LYS A 77 10.21 21.00 1.14
C LYS A 77 9.39 20.94 2.42
N PHE A 78 8.09 20.64 2.27
CA PHE A 78 7.17 20.39 3.38
C PHE A 78 7.73 19.34 4.33
N SER A 79 7.64 19.61 5.63
CA SER A 79 7.92 18.65 6.69
C SER A 79 6.70 18.50 7.57
N ASP A 80 6.28 17.26 7.82
CA ASP A 80 5.06 16.98 8.56
C ASP A 80 5.31 17.12 10.08
N PRO A 81 4.78 18.15 10.76
CA PRO A 81 5.03 18.35 12.18
C PRO A 81 4.38 17.28 13.07
N GLN A 82 3.40 16.54 12.54
CA GLN A 82 2.65 15.53 13.30
C GLN A 82 3.20 14.11 13.08
N PHE A 83 4.13 13.93 12.15
CA PHE A 83 4.72 12.63 11.84
C PHE A 83 6.15 12.80 11.34
N LEU A 84 7.03 13.18 12.27
CA LEU A 84 8.41 13.56 12.00
C LEU A 84 9.25 12.35 11.51
N PRO A 85 10.32 12.57 10.74
CA PRO A 85 11.23 11.51 10.31
C PRO A 85 12.17 11.07 11.45
N ILE A 86 11.59 10.47 12.50
CA ILE A 86 12.28 10.06 13.73
C ILE A 86 11.88 8.63 14.11
N ALA A 87 12.65 8.00 15.00
CA ALA A 87 12.37 6.65 15.50
C ALA A 87 10.95 6.51 16.08
N GLY A 88 10.43 7.55 16.75
CA GLY A 88 9.07 7.56 17.30
C GLY A 88 7.95 7.32 16.28
N SER A 89 8.15 7.75 15.04
CA SER A 89 7.20 7.52 13.93
C SER A 89 7.31 6.10 13.36
N ILE A 90 8.42 5.41 13.63
CA ILE A 90 8.60 4.00 13.30
C ILE A 90 8.03 3.12 14.42
N LYS A 91 8.36 3.42 15.68
CA LYS A 91 7.89 2.72 16.89
C LYS A 91 7.77 3.70 18.05
N GLN A 92 6.65 3.66 18.79
CA GLN A 92 6.44 4.48 19.99
C GLN A 92 6.92 3.73 21.25
N GLY A 93 7.64 4.41 22.15
CA GLY A 93 7.88 3.98 23.54
C GLY A 93 8.91 2.86 23.79
N ASN A 94 9.10 2.53 25.08
CA ASN A 94 10.04 1.55 25.63
C ASN A 94 9.46 0.11 25.66
N GLU A 95 8.73 -0.32 24.63
CA GLU A 95 8.22 -1.70 24.59
C GLU A 95 9.38 -2.70 24.68
N GLU A 96 9.32 -3.64 25.64
CA GLU A 96 10.38 -4.60 25.93
C GLU A 96 10.88 -5.32 24.68
N THR A 97 12.18 -5.21 24.48
CA THR A 97 12.91 -5.62 23.27
C THR A 97 13.21 -7.10 23.31
N SER A 98 12.51 -7.90 22.49
CA SER A 98 13.13 -9.12 21.99
C SER A 98 14.18 -8.72 20.94
N PHE A 99 15.43 -9.14 21.15
CA PHE A 99 16.62 -8.87 20.33
C PHE A 99 16.47 -9.34 18.87
N ASP A 100 15.70 -8.62 18.05
CA ASP A 100 15.64 -8.89 16.60
C ASP A 100 16.29 -7.74 15.81
N ASP A 101 17.13 -8.10 14.83
CA ASP A 101 17.95 -7.17 14.02
C ASP A 101 17.09 -6.13 13.28
N PHE A 102 15.85 -6.49 12.96
CA PHE A 102 14.89 -5.57 12.35
C PHE A 102 14.57 -4.38 13.25
N GLU A 103 14.33 -4.63 14.54
CA GLU A 103 13.87 -3.60 15.47
C GLU A 103 15.00 -2.65 15.86
N TYR A 104 16.24 -3.16 15.98
CA TYR A 104 17.42 -2.33 16.12
C TYR A 104 17.61 -1.40 14.90
N ARG A 105 17.55 -1.96 13.69
CA ARG A 105 17.69 -1.16 12.45
C ARG A 105 16.57 -0.15 12.26
N ALA A 106 15.35 -0.47 12.71
CA ALA A 106 14.21 0.43 12.69
C ALA A 106 14.43 1.67 13.60
N ASN A 107 15.07 1.51 14.76
CA ASN A 107 15.33 2.61 15.70
C ASN A 107 16.38 3.61 15.22
N VAL A 108 17.25 3.21 14.29
CA VAL A 108 18.31 4.07 13.71
C VAL A 108 18.11 4.32 12.21
N ALA A 109 16.95 3.95 11.66
CA ALA A 109 16.70 4.01 10.23
C ALA A 109 16.81 5.47 9.74
N PRO A 110 17.71 5.76 8.78
CA PRO A 110 17.71 7.05 8.12
C PRO A 110 16.42 7.24 7.33
N TRP A 111 16.05 8.50 7.13
CA TRP A 111 14.89 8.89 6.31
C TRP A 111 15.36 9.70 5.13
N LEU A 112 14.89 9.36 3.92
CA LEU A 112 15.27 10.06 2.69
C LEU A 112 14.03 10.47 1.90
N ARG A 113 14.16 11.59 1.18
CA ARG A 113 13.21 12.03 0.14
C ARG A 113 13.37 11.17 -1.13
N PRO A 114 12.35 11.06 -1.99
CA PRO A 114 12.36 10.19 -3.16
C PRO A 114 13.56 10.35 -4.11
N GLU A 115 14.06 11.58 -4.27
CA GLU A 115 15.22 11.89 -5.12
C GLU A 115 16.55 11.31 -4.59
N HIS A 116 16.63 10.99 -3.30
CA HIS A 116 17.83 10.44 -2.66
C HIS A 116 17.73 8.93 -2.41
N ILE A 117 16.58 8.31 -2.73
CA ILE A 117 16.36 6.88 -2.54
C ILE A 117 17.03 6.10 -3.67
N ARG A 118 17.70 5.00 -3.29
CA ARG A 118 18.20 4.01 -4.23
C ARG A 118 17.06 3.08 -4.66
N TRP A 119 16.65 3.22 -5.92
CA TRP A 119 15.68 2.35 -6.56
C TRP A 119 16.36 1.08 -7.10
N SER A 120 15.59 0.02 -7.37
CA SER A 120 16.15 -1.19 -8.02
C SER A 120 16.66 -0.85 -9.42
N ASN A 121 17.65 -1.61 -9.91
CA ASN A 121 18.22 -1.40 -11.25
C ASN A 121 17.14 -1.47 -12.34
N ASP A 122 16.21 -2.43 -12.23
CA ASP A 122 15.08 -2.58 -13.16
C ASP A 122 14.12 -1.38 -13.14
N ALA A 123 14.16 -0.57 -12.07
CA ALA A 123 13.37 0.62 -11.93
C ALA A 123 14.01 1.86 -12.58
N GLU A 124 15.29 1.82 -12.98
CA GLU A 124 16.00 3.00 -13.50
C GLU A 124 15.35 3.61 -14.74
N GLN A 125 14.79 2.75 -15.60
CA GLN A 125 14.06 3.12 -16.82
C GLN A 125 12.75 3.91 -16.56
N TYR A 126 12.23 3.90 -15.34
CA TYR A 126 11.00 4.61 -15.01
C TYR A 126 11.30 6.00 -14.45
N GLN A 127 10.45 6.95 -14.81
CA GLN A 127 10.41 8.26 -14.16
C GLN A 127 9.73 8.16 -12.80
N LEU A 128 10.19 8.97 -11.85
CA LEU A 128 9.56 9.07 -10.53
C LEU A 128 8.15 9.66 -10.68
N THR A 129 7.16 8.91 -10.23
CA THR A 129 5.75 9.33 -10.26
C THR A 129 5.07 8.98 -8.94
N VAL A 130 3.88 9.53 -8.70
CA VAL A 130 3.04 9.02 -7.61
C VAL A 130 2.49 7.65 -8.00
N PHE A 131 1.82 7.58 -9.14
CA PHE A 131 1.49 6.34 -9.82
C PHE A 131 1.38 6.58 -11.32
N ASN A 132 1.75 5.58 -12.11
CA ASN A 132 1.53 5.57 -13.56
C ASN A 132 1.20 4.14 -13.99
N GLN A 133 -0.05 3.93 -14.42
CA GLN A 133 -0.60 2.59 -14.70
C GLN A 133 -0.27 1.59 -13.57
N PRO A 134 -0.70 1.87 -12.32
CA PRO A 134 -0.38 1.02 -11.20
C PRO A 134 -1.05 -0.35 -11.37
N HIS A 135 -0.33 -1.38 -10.95
CA HIS A 135 -0.78 -2.77 -11.00
C HIS A 135 -0.39 -3.46 -9.70
N SER A 136 -1.18 -4.43 -9.24
CA SER A 136 -0.89 -5.21 -8.02
C SER A 136 0.50 -5.86 -8.02
N LYS A 137 0.96 -6.41 -9.16
CA LYS A 137 2.34 -6.86 -9.39
C LYS A 137 3.43 -5.85 -9.07
N ASP A 138 3.13 -4.55 -9.14
CA ASP A 138 4.10 -3.53 -8.81
C ASP A 138 4.24 -3.37 -7.29
N ILE A 139 3.40 -3.96 -6.45
CA ILE A 139 3.42 -3.78 -5.00
C ILE A 139 4.31 -4.84 -4.34
N ILE A 140 5.24 -4.37 -3.52
CA ILE A 140 6.16 -5.19 -2.74
C ILE A 140 5.97 -4.83 -1.27
N GLN A 141 5.59 -5.83 -0.45
CA GLN A 141 5.54 -5.67 1.00
C GLN A 141 6.95 -5.43 1.57
N GLY A 142 7.05 -4.54 2.56
CA GLY A 142 8.28 -4.29 3.29
C GLY A 142 8.50 -5.26 4.44
N ARG A 143 9.26 -4.80 5.46
CA ARG A 143 9.62 -5.60 6.64
C ARG A 143 8.58 -5.56 7.78
N LEU A 144 7.40 -4.99 7.55
CA LEU A 144 6.35 -4.82 8.55
C LEU A 144 5.31 -5.94 8.49
N GLY A 145 4.65 -6.21 9.62
CA GLY A 145 3.56 -7.19 9.75
C GLY A 145 2.22 -6.73 9.17
N ASP A 146 2.20 -5.73 8.32
CA ASP A 146 1.00 -5.07 7.78
C ASP A 146 0.46 -5.72 6.50
N CYS A 147 0.76 -7.01 6.29
CA CYS A 147 0.32 -7.75 5.09
C CYS A 147 -1.20 -7.67 4.88
N TRP A 148 -1.98 -7.54 5.95
CA TRP A 148 -3.43 -7.35 5.90
C TRP A 148 -3.81 -6.12 5.08
N PHE A 149 -3.07 -5.01 5.24
CA PHE A 149 -3.32 -3.75 4.55
C PHE A 149 -2.72 -3.73 3.15
N ILE A 150 -1.48 -4.21 2.99
CA ILE A 150 -0.81 -4.28 1.67
C ILE A 150 -1.57 -5.20 0.71
N SER A 151 -2.17 -6.27 1.23
CA SER A 151 -3.04 -7.14 0.44
C SER A 151 -4.31 -6.40 -0.01
N ALA A 152 -4.98 -5.67 0.87
CA ALA A 152 -6.13 -4.84 0.49
C ALA A 152 -5.76 -3.78 -0.56
N LEU A 153 -4.60 -3.14 -0.43
CA LEU A 153 -4.09 -2.19 -1.41
C LEU A 153 -3.87 -2.84 -2.78
N ALA A 154 -3.31 -4.04 -2.83
CA ALA A 154 -3.14 -4.79 -4.07
C ALA A 154 -4.46 -5.09 -4.77
N LEU A 155 -5.53 -5.36 -4.02
CA LEU A 155 -6.87 -5.55 -4.58
C LEU A 155 -7.43 -4.27 -5.19
N ILE A 156 -7.39 -3.14 -4.47
CA ILE A 156 -8.02 -1.91 -4.94
C ILE A 156 -7.26 -1.23 -6.07
N VAL A 157 -5.95 -1.48 -6.21
CA VAL A 157 -5.16 -0.93 -7.32
C VAL A 157 -5.62 -1.44 -8.68
N GLU A 158 -6.23 -2.63 -8.71
CA GLU A 158 -6.83 -3.19 -9.93
C GLU A 158 -8.17 -2.53 -10.29
N ILE A 159 -8.69 -1.67 -9.41
CA ILE A 159 -9.86 -0.84 -9.63
C ILE A 159 -9.40 0.63 -9.57
N PRO A 160 -8.89 1.20 -10.68
CA PRO A 160 -8.24 2.51 -10.69
C PRO A 160 -9.07 3.61 -10.01
N GLN A 161 -10.40 3.57 -10.14
CA GLN A 161 -11.31 4.55 -9.55
C GLN A 161 -11.17 4.64 -8.03
N ILE A 162 -10.92 3.53 -7.34
CA ILE A 162 -10.72 3.52 -5.89
C ILE A 162 -9.37 4.15 -5.56
N LEU A 163 -8.30 3.77 -6.25
CA LEU A 163 -6.99 4.40 -6.06
C LEU A 163 -7.03 5.92 -6.34
N TYR A 164 -7.76 6.37 -7.35
CA TYR A 164 -7.96 7.79 -7.65
C TYR A 164 -8.76 8.55 -6.57
N LYS A 165 -9.63 7.85 -5.82
CA LYS A 165 -10.34 8.41 -4.65
C LYS A 165 -9.42 8.50 -3.43
N VAL A 166 -8.58 7.48 -3.21
CA VAL A 166 -7.61 7.42 -2.12
C VAL A 166 -6.49 8.43 -2.33
N MET A 167 -5.92 8.54 -3.52
CA MET A 167 -4.83 9.47 -3.82
C MET A 167 -5.35 10.83 -4.27
N ILE A 168 -5.32 11.82 -3.36
CA ILE A 168 -5.66 13.21 -3.69
C ILE A 168 -4.52 13.87 -4.47
N THR A 169 -3.28 13.72 -3.99
CA THR A 169 -2.09 14.15 -4.75
C THR A 169 -1.73 13.09 -5.78
N LYS A 170 -2.05 13.35 -7.04
CA LYS A 170 -1.95 12.35 -8.14
C LYS A 170 -0.66 12.45 -8.95
N GLN A 171 0.04 13.57 -8.83
CA GLN A 171 1.30 13.84 -9.53
C GLN A 171 2.42 14.04 -8.52
N TYR A 172 3.66 13.80 -8.96
CA TYR A 172 4.81 14.05 -8.11
C TYR A 172 4.81 15.53 -7.69
N ASN A 173 4.94 15.79 -6.40
CA ASN A 173 4.90 17.14 -5.87
C ASN A 173 6.30 17.52 -5.36
N PRO A 174 7.06 18.37 -6.08
CA PRO A 174 8.39 18.79 -5.66
C PRO A 174 8.40 19.51 -4.31
N ALA A 175 7.28 20.09 -3.87
CA ALA A 175 7.16 20.68 -2.55
C ALA A 175 7.16 19.64 -1.41
N GLY A 176 7.16 18.34 -1.73
CA GLY A 176 7.20 17.25 -0.75
C GLY A 176 5.90 17.07 0.04
N LEU A 177 4.77 17.64 -0.41
CA LEU A 177 3.48 17.60 0.28
C LEU A 177 2.49 16.69 -0.45
N TYR A 178 1.94 15.72 0.28
CA TYR A 178 1.02 14.74 -0.27
C TYR A 178 -0.24 14.64 0.59
N LYS A 179 -1.39 14.50 -0.08
CA LYS A 179 -2.69 14.26 0.55
C LYS A 179 -3.22 12.91 0.12
N ILE A 180 -3.57 12.10 1.12
CA ILE A 180 -4.14 10.77 0.95
C ILE A 180 -5.47 10.74 1.71
N ARG A 181 -6.49 10.16 1.12
CA ARG A 181 -7.82 10.00 1.72
C ARG A 181 -7.97 8.56 2.18
N LEU A 182 -8.20 8.37 3.47
CA LEU A 182 -8.44 7.07 4.10
C LEU A 182 -9.73 7.14 4.92
N CYS A 183 -10.44 6.04 5.02
CA CYS A 183 -11.65 5.95 5.83
C CYS A 183 -11.30 5.34 7.19
N ASN A 184 -11.64 6.04 8.27
CA ASN A 184 -11.51 5.52 9.63
C ASN A 184 -12.89 5.39 10.24
N ARG A 185 -13.31 4.16 10.55
CA ARG A 185 -14.62 3.88 11.17
C ARG A 185 -15.79 4.54 10.41
N GLY A 186 -15.78 4.44 9.09
CA GLY A 186 -16.83 5.01 8.22
C GLY A 186 -16.68 6.51 7.92
N ILE A 187 -15.69 7.19 8.49
CA ILE A 187 -15.45 8.62 8.29
C ILE A 187 -14.24 8.82 7.38
N TRP A 188 -14.45 9.47 6.24
CA TRP A 188 -13.35 9.86 5.35
C TRP A 188 -12.50 10.97 5.95
N GLN A 189 -11.20 10.72 6.04
CA GLN A 189 -10.20 11.65 6.54
C GLN A 189 -9.14 11.91 5.47
N VAL A 190 -8.73 13.17 5.34
CA VAL A 190 -7.61 13.55 4.47
C VAL A 190 -6.36 13.67 5.33
N VAL A 191 -5.43 12.73 5.13
CA VAL A 191 -4.14 12.71 5.79
C VAL A 191 -3.14 13.47 4.93
N THR A 192 -2.57 14.54 5.48
CA THR A 192 -1.46 15.26 4.86
C THR A 192 -0.15 14.69 5.42
N ILE A 193 0.77 14.31 4.53
CA ILE A 193 2.09 13.78 4.88
C ILE A 193 3.17 14.42 4.01
N ASP A 194 4.41 14.39 4.50
CA ASP A 194 5.58 14.64 3.66
C ASP A 194 6.08 13.36 2.96
N ASP A 195 7.04 13.50 2.03
CA ASP A 195 7.68 12.38 1.33
C ASP A 195 9.02 11.92 1.94
N MET A 196 9.33 12.23 3.20
CA MET A 196 10.42 11.54 3.91
C MET A 196 10.04 10.08 4.13
N LEU A 197 10.84 9.13 3.67
CA LEU A 197 10.56 7.70 3.81
C LEU A 197 11.71 6.96 4.52
N PRO A 198 11.42 6.00 5.42
CA PRO A 198 12.46 5.20 6.09
C PRO A 198 13.21 4.31 5.11
N VAL A 199 14.54 4.35 5.18
CA VAL A 199 15.43 3.57 4.32
C VAL A 199 16.48 2.80 5.11
N THR A 200 17.01 1.76 4.50
CA THR A 200 18.18 1.01 4.97
C THR A 200 19.44 1.87 4.86
N GLU A 201 20.54 1.41 5.45
CA GLU A 201 21.90 1.97 5.26
C GLU A 201 22.32 2.03 3.78
N SER A 202 21.73 1.18 2.93
CA SER A 202 21.93 1.17 1.47
C SER A 202 20.97 2.08 0.70
N ASN A 203 20.29 3.00 1.40
CA ASN A 203 19.31 3.95 0.87
C ASN A 203 18.10 3.31 0.15
N SER A 204 17.78 2.06 0.48
CA SER A 204 16.61 1.36 -0.06
C SER A 204 15.43 1.42 0.91
N LEU A 205 14.21 1.59 0.41
CA LEU A 205 13.00 1.61 1.25
C LEU A 205 12.88 0.37 2.14
N ILE A 206 12.59 0.59 3.44
CA ILE A 206 12.38 -0.49 4.44
C ILE A 206 10.98 -1.08 4.35
N PHE A 207 9.99 -0.20 4.18
CA PHE A 207 8.57 -0.57 4.20
C PHE A 207 8.01 -0.79 2.79
N ALA A 208 6.70 -0.94 2.66
CA ALA A 208 6.09 -1.30 1.39
C ALA A 208 6.43 -0.28 0.29
N ARG A 209 6.66 -0.80 -0.90
CA ARG A 209 7.17 -0.02 -2.04
C ARG A 209 6.63 -0.53 -3.35
N SER A 210 6.76 0.29 -4.39
CA SER A 210 6.56 -0.17 -5.75
C SER A 210 7.85 -0.78 -6.34
N HIS A 211 7.72 -1.79 -7.20
CA HIS A 211 8.80 -2.29 -8.06
C HIS A 211 9.27 -1.22 -9.06
N LYS A 212 8.34 -0.36 -9.51
CA LYS A 212 8.65 0.82 -10.35
C LYS A 212 8.98 2.01 -9.45
N LYS A 213 9.49 3.11 -10.02
CA LYS A 213 9.63 4.40 -9.30
C LYS A 213 8.27 5.08 -9.06
N GLN A 214 7.40 4.43 -8.29
CA GLN A 214 6.06 4.91 -7.93
C GLN A 214 5.88 5.01 -6.42
N LEU A 215 5.38 6.15 -5.95
CA LEU A 215 5.30 6.47 -4.53
C LEU A 215 4.00 6.03 -3.86
N PHE A 216 2.94 5.71 -4.60
CA PHE A 216 1.60 5.48 -4.02
C PHE A 216 1.59 4.43 -2.92
N VAL A 217 2.36 3.34 -3.05
CA VAL A 217 2.44 2.28 -2.03
C VAL A 217 2.96 2.84 -0.72
N SER A 218 4.14 3.46 -0.76
CA SER A 218 4.81 3.98 0.43
C SER A 218 4.07 5.17 1.04
N LEU A 219 3.45 6.02 0.22
CA LEU A 219 2.67 7.17 0.70
C LEU A 219 1.36 6.74 1.37
N ILE A 220 0.65 5.74 0.83
CA ILE A 220 -0.59 5.23 1.42
C ILE A 220 -0.28 4.51 2.74
N GLU A 221 0.75 3.67 2.77
CA GLU A 221 1.22 2.99 3.99
C GLU A 221 1.65 4.00 5.06
N LYS A 222 2.42 5.04 4.68
CA LYS A 222 2.80 6.13 5.59
C LYS A 222 1.60 6.90 6.13
N ALA A 223 0.62 7.21 5.29
CA ALA A 223 -0.60 7.89 5.74
C ALA A 223 -1.37 7.06 6.77
N LEU A 224 -1.44 5.74 6.56
CA LEU A 224 -2.03 4.83 7.54
C LEU A 224 -1.21 4.78 8.83
N ALA A 225 0.12 4.66 8.73
CA ALA A 225 1.03 4.68 9.89
C ALA A 225 0.83 5.95 10.72
N LYS A 226 0.70 7.12 10.07
CA LYS A 226 0.39 8.39 10.73
C LYS A 226 -0.96 8.35 11.46
N MET A 227 -2.01 7.84 10.84
CA MET A 227 -3.33 7.71 11.48
C MET A 227 -3.29 6.79 12.72
N HIS A 228 -2.43 5.77 12.69
CA HIS A 228 -2.25 4.81 13.78
C HIS A 228 -1.10 5.20 14.75
N GLY A 229 -0.44 6.33 14.52
CA GLY A 229 0.62 6.89 15.35
C GLY A 229 2.05 6.41 15.06
N SER A 230 2.25 5.24 14.46
CA SER A 230 3.57 4.76 14.01
C SER A 230 3.45 3.64 12.97
N TYR A 231 4.54 3.32 12.27
CA TYR A 231 4.58 2.13 11.41
C TYR A 231 4.37 0.84 12.19
N LYS A 232 5.00 0.67 13.36
CA LYS A 232 4.87 -0.53 14.22
C LYS A 232 3.41 -0.81 14.59
N ALA A 233 2.60 0.23 14.77
CA ALA A 233 1.17 0.11 15.08
C ALA A 233 0.35 -0.60 13.99
N LEU A 234 0.89 -0.78 12.78
CA LEU A 234 0.22 -1.50 11.69
C LEU A 234 0.47 -3.02 11.71
N GLY A 235 1.27 -3.53 12.65
CA GLY A 235 1.78 -4.91 12.64
C GLY A 235 0.73 -6.02 12.69
N PHE A 236 -0.54 -5.70 12.99
CA PHE A 236 -1.63 -6.68 13.05
C PHE A 236 -2.94 -6.06 12.55
N GLY A 237 -3.72 -6.84 11.82
CA GLY A 237 -5.04 -6.43 11.31
C GLY A 237 -5.63 -7.47 10.36
N ARG A 238 -6.83 -7.20 9.86
CA ARG A 238 -7.56 -8.06 8.91
C ARG A 238 -7.69 -7.38 7.56
N CYS A 239 -7.57 -8.13 6.47
CA CYS A 239 -7.69 -7.58 5.11
C CYS A 239 -9.03 -6.83 4.89
N VAL A 240 -10.12 -7.29 5.53
CA VAL A 240 -11.42 -6.58 5.57
C VAL A 240 -11.26 -5.15 6.07
N GLU A 241 -10.50 -4.93 7.14
CA GLU A 241 -10.28 -3.61 7.73
C GLU A 241 -9.49 -2.72 6.75
N GLY A 242 -8.55 -3.31 6.01
CA GLY A 242 -7.80 -2.61 4.96
C GLY A 242 -8.70 -2.18 3.80
N LEU A 243 -9.60 -3.08 3.36
CA LEU A 243 -10.60 -2.77 2.34
C LEU A 243 -11.55 -1.68 2.81
N GLN A 244 -12.08 -1.77 4.02
CA GLN A 244 -12.93 -0.72 4.63
C GLN A 244 -12.19 0.61 4.68
N THR A 245 -10.89 0.60 5.02
CA THR A 245 -10.06 1.80 5.08
C THR A 245 -9.88 2.45 3.70
N LEU A 246 -9.68 1.65 2.66
CA LEU A 246 -9.40 2.14 1.31
C LEU A 246 -10.67 2.46 0.49
N THR A 247 -11.80 1.85 0.85
CA THR A 247 -13.06 1.95 0.10
C THR A 247 -14.13 2.77 0.82
N GLY A 248 -14.07 2.82 2.16
CA GLY A 248 -15.11 3.39 3.01
C GLY A 248 -16.38 2.55 3.13
N GLU A 249 -16.40 1.38 2.51
CA GLU A 249 -17.60 0.55 2.40
C GLU A 249 -17.60 -0.58 3.43
N PRO A 250 -18.78 -0.96 3.97
CA PRO A 250 -18.90 -2.16 4.76
C PRO A 250 -18.48 -3.39 3.95
N CYS A 251 -17.71 -4.26 4.58
CA CYS A 251 -17.12 -5.41 3.92
C CYS A 251 -17.24 -6.64 4.81
N GLU A 252 -17.74 -7.73 4.26
CA GLU A 252 -17.81 -9.03 4.92
C GLU A 252 -16.86 -10.00 4.27
N ALA A 253 -16.19 -10.83 5.08
CA ALA A 253 -15.40 -11.95 4.61
C ALA A 253 -16.14 -13.25 4.90
N SER A 254 -16.47 -14.01 3.86
CA SER A 254 -16.99 -15.37 4.00
C SER A 254 -15.88 -16.38 3.75
N GLU A 255 -15.69 -17.33 4.67
CA GLU A 255 -14.79 -18.45 4.45
C GLU A 255 -15.40 -19.40 3.41
N ILE A 256 -14.59 -19.76 2.41
CA ILE A 256 -14.94 -20.78 1.43
C ILE A 256 -14.21 -22.05 1.87
N GLU A 257 -14.96 -23.01 2.41
CA GLU A 257 -14.42 -24.33 2.70
C GLU A 257 -14.07 -25.04 1.40
N ASN A 258 -12.81 -25.44 1.27
CA ASN A 258 -12.36 -26.33 0.23
C ASN A 258 -11.68 -27.53 0.89
N ALA A 259 -12.08 -28.75 0.52
CA ALA A 259 -11.66 -30.01 1.14
C ALA A 259 -10.13 -30.27 1.09
N ASN A 260 -9.37 -29.39 0.43
CA ASN A 260 -7.92 -29.42 0.32
C ASN A 260 -7.27 -28.12 0.85
N LEU A 261 -7.19 -28.01 2.18
CA LEU A 261 -6.20 -27.23 2.97
C LEU A 261 -6.01 -25.72 2.69
N LEU A 262 -6.90 -25.05 1.96
CA LEU A 262 -6.80 -23.60 1.72
C LEU A 262 -8.07 -22.91 2.19
N LYS A 263 -7.91 -22.01 3.17
CA LYS A 263 -8.96 -21.07 3.56
C LYS A 263 -8.96 -19.95 2.55
N TYR A 264 -10.07 -19.77 1.84
CA TYR A 264 -10.26 -18.64 0.94
C TYR A 264 -11.33 -17.73 1.51
N TYR A 265 -11.19 -16.43 1.30
CA TYR A 265 -12.22 -15.46 1.65
C TYR A 265 -12.98 -15.02 0.40
N LYS A 266 -14.22 -14.58 0.59
CA LYS A 266 -14.96 -13.78 -0.38
C LYS A 266 -15.31 -12.48 0.30
N PHE A 267 -14.89 -11.37 -0.31
CA PHE A 267 -15.25 -10.04 0.17
C PHE A 267 -16.51 -9.58 -0.53
N ASN A 268 -17.55 -9.27 0.24
CA ASN A 268 -18.76 -8.65 -0.28
C ASN A 268 -18.81 -7.22 0.20
N PHE A 269 -18.94 -6.28 -0.74
CA PHE A 269 -19.35 -4.93 -0.41
C PHE A 269 -20.86 -4.94 -0.18
N LEU A 270 -21.29 -4.49 0.99
CA LEU A 270 -22.70 -4.43 1.34
C LEU A 270 -23.26 -3.11 0.79
N TYR A 271 -23.87 -3.18 -0.39
CA TYR A 271 -24.65 -2.10 -1.00
C TYR A 271 -26.12 -2.50 -1.08
#